data_AF-A0A9E2ELJ8-F1
#
_entry.id   AF-A0A9E2ELJ8-F1
#
_cell.length_a   1.000
_cell.length_b   1.000
_cell.length_c   1.000
_cell.angle_alpha   90.00
_cell.angle_beta   90.00
_cell.angle_gamma   90.00
#
_symmetry.space_group_name_H-M   'P 1'
#
loop_
_entity.id
_entity.type
_entity.pdbx_description
1 polymer ?
#
loop_
_entity_poly.entity_id
_entity_poly.type
_entity_poly.pdbx_seq_one_letter_code
_entity_poly.pdbx_strand_id
1 'polypeptide(L)'
;MVPTIWRHASHRPARRPRREGADISPPEPTPEEIAARLGNPGEYPYTRGIHSSMYRGRRWTMRQYAGFGSAAETNARFRALLDAGQTGLSVAFDLPTQMGLDSDDPLAQGEVGKVGVAVDSIEDMRRLMRGIPLGEVSTSMTINATAAVLLLLYQLVAEEEGVPSDRIRGTVQNDILKEYVARGTYIYPPRPSMRLVTDLFAYCAAELPSWNTISISGYHI
;
A
#
# COMPACT_ATOMS: atom_id res chain seq x y z
N MET A 1 -21.71 47.35 -11.22
CA MET A 1 -21.79 47.50 -9.76
C MET A 1 -22.06 46.12 -9.19
N VAL A 2 -21.01 45.43 -8.72
CA VAL A 2 -21.06 44.07 -8.17
C VAL A 2 -20.62 44.18 -6.69
N PRO A 3 -21.34 43.60 -5.72
CA PRO A 3 -21.09 43.88 -4.31
C PRO A 3 -19.83 43.19 -3.79
N THR A 4 -19.16 43.90 -2.90
CA THR A 4 -17.95 43.55 -2.15
C THR A 4 -18.25 42.46 -1.10
N ILE A 5 -17.93 41.18 -1.38
CA ILE A 5 -18.13 40.08 -0.41
C ILE A 5 -16.81 39.46 0.10
N TRP A 6 -15.65 40.04 -0.23
CA TRP A 6 -14.34 39.52 0.19
C TRP A 6 -13.57 40.50 1.07
N ARG A 7 -14.11 40.84 2.26
CA ARG A 7 -13.36 41.61 3.26
C ARG A 7 -13.26 41.01 4.66
N HIS A 8 -13.76 39.81 4.94
CA HIS A 8 -13.63 39.19 6.27
C HIS A 8 -13.14 37.74 6.20
N ALA A 9 -11.82 37.58 6.11
CA ALA A 9 -11.14 36.33 6.47
C ALA A 9 -9.73 36.65 7.00
N SER A 10 -9.64 37.56 7.97
CA SER A 10 -8.41 37.81 8.75
C SER A 10 -8.52 37.19 10.15
N HIS A 11 -9.06 35.97 10.25
CA HIS A 11 -8.97 35.17 11.46
C HIS A 11 -7.85 34.14 11.28
N ARG A 12 -6.63 34.54 11.68
CA ARG A 12 -5.59 33.57 12.02
C ARG A 12 -6.13 32.73 13.19
N PRO A 13 -6.05 31.39 13.16
CA PRO A 13 -6.46 30.59 14.31
C PRO A 13 -5.65 31.03 15.53
N ALA A 14 -6.33 31.21 16.67
CA ALA A 14 -5.72 31.65 17.91
C ALA A 14 -4.58 30.68 18.30
N ARG A 15 -3.39 31.24 18.57
CA ARG A 15 -2.25 30.49 19.09
C ARG A 15 -2.67 29.80 20.41
N ARG A 16 -2.37 28.50 20.55
CA ARG A 16 -2.57 27.78 21.83
C ARG A 16 -1.94 28.58 22.98
N PRO A 17 -2.59 28.66 24.16
CA PRO A 17 -2.07 29.41 25.28
C PRO A 17 -0.72 28.85 25.73
N ARG A 18 0.26 29.74 25.92
CA ARG A 18 1.64 29.43 26.31
C ARG A 18 1.68 28.92 27.75
N ARG A 19 2.37 27.81 27.99
CA ARG A 19 2.86 27.47 29.34
C ARG A 19 3.99 28.44 29.68
N GLU A 20 4.02 28.95 30.89
CA GLU A 20 5.13 29.77 31.41
C GLU A 20 6.41 28.91 31.50
N GLY A 21 7.21 29.01 30.45
CA GLY A 21 8.56 28.51 30.28
C GLY A 21 9.13 29.30 29.13
N ALA A 22 10.44 29.62 29.17
CA ALA A 22 11.09 30.48 28.18
C ALA A 22 10.61 30.19 26.76
N ASP A 23 10.18 31.22 26.03
CA ASP A 23 9.67 31.13 24.66
C ASP A 23 10.81 30.72 23.72
N ILE A 24 11.12 29.43 23.68
CA ILE A 24 12.01 28.82 22.68
C ILE A 24 11.19 28.54 21.40
N SER A 25 10.48 29.55 20.91
CA SER A 25 9.95 29.48 19.55
C SER A 25 11.15 29.55 18.61
N PRO A 26 11.34 28.57 17.70
CA PRO A 26 12.39 28.68 16.71
C PRO A 26 12.22 30.00 15.92
N PRO A 27 13.32 30.66 15.53
CA PRO A 27 13.25 31.88 14.73
C PRO A 27 12.41 31.63 13.47
N GLU A 28 11.62 32.61 13.06
CA GLU A 28 10.87 32.50 11.81
C GLU A 28 11.87 32.36 10.64
N PRO A 29 11.68 31.37 9.75
CA PRO A 29 12.63 31.13 8.69
C PRO A 29 12.63 32.31 7.70
N THR A 30 13.80 32.65 7.16
CA THR A 30 13.93 33.68 6.14
C THR A 30 13.23 33.23 4.84
N PRO A 31 12.88 34.17 3.93
CA PRO A 31 12.34 33.80 2.62
C PRO A 31 13.25 32.84 1.83
N GLU A 32 14.56 32.98 1.96
CA GLU A 32 15.55 32.10 1.32
C GLU A 32 15.54 30.69 1.94
N GLU A 33 15.43 30.59 3.28
CA GLU A 33 15.30 29.31 3.98
C GLU A 33 13.99 28.62 3.62
N ILE A 34 12.89 29.37 3.48
CA ILE A 34 11.61 28.84 3.01
C ILE A 34 11.75 28.32 1.58
N ALA A 35 12.35 29.10 0.68
CA ALA A 35 12.54 28.70 -0.71
C ALA A 35 13.39 27.42 -0.82
N ALA A 36 14.49 27.34 -0.07
CA ALA A 36 15.35 26.15 -0.03
C ALA A 36 14.65 24.92 0.56
N ARG A 37 13.84 25.10 1.61
CA ARG A 37 13.08 24.01 2.25
C ARG A 37 11.93 23.50 1.38
N LEU A 38 11.34 24.35 0.55
CA LEU A 38 10.23 23.96 -0.32
C LEU A 38 10.71 23.33 -1.63
N GLY A 39 11.73 23.90 -2.26
CA GLY A 39 12.23 23.46 -3.57
C GLY A 39 11.15 23.48 -4.67
N ASN A 40 11.45 22.82 -5.79
CA ASN A 40 10.52 22.59 -6.90
C ASN A 40 9.92 21.18 -6.81
N PRO A 41 8.69 20.95 -7.32
CA PRO A 41 8.17 19.59 -7.47
C PRO A 41 9.06 18.77 -8.41
N GLY A 42 9.32 17.50 -8.06
CA GLY A 42 10.21 16.63 -8.82
C GLY A 42 11.71 16.84 -8.57
N GLU A 43 12.07 17.73 -7.64
CA GLU A 43 13.47 17.98 -7.24
C GLU A 43 13.61 17.86 -5.72
N TYR A 44 14.79 17.45 -5.24
CA TYR A 44 15.10 17.44 -3.81
C TYR A 44 14.86 18.84 -3.19
N PRO A 45 14.20 18.98 -2.02
CA PRO A 45 13.84 17.93 -1.05
C PRO A 45 12.46 17.28 -1.27
N TYR A 46 11.86 17.42 -2.45
CA TYR A 46 10.56 16.85 -2.84
C TYR A 46 9.37 17.26 -1.95
N THR A 47 9.52 18.33 -1.16
CA THR A 47 8.45 18.83 -0.26
C THR A 47 7.18 19.17 -1.02
N ARG A 48 7.29 19.56 -2.30
CA ARG A 48 6.15 19.86 -3.18
C ARG A 48 5.69 18.69 -4.05
N GLY A 49 6.28 17.51 -3.86
CA GLY A 49 5.94 16.27 -4.55
C GLY A 49 7.10 15.67 -5.35
N ILE A 50 7.03 14.36 -5.59
CA ILE A 50 8.08 13.56 -6.24
C ILE A 50 8.10 13.67 -7.77
N HIS A 51 7.08 14.27 -8.38
CA HIS A 51 6.96 14.44 -9.83
C HIS A 51 6.78 15.92 -10.17
N SER A 52 7.44 16.39 -11.23
CA SER A 52 7.39 17.80 -11.63
C SER A 52 5.99 18.30 -12.00
N SER A 53 5.19 17.45 -12.64
CA SER A 53 3.82 17.78 -13.09
C SER A 53 2.73 17.34 -12.11
N MET A 54 3.05 16.50 -11.13
CA MET A 54 2.10 15.90 -10.18
C MET A 54 0.78 15.50 -10.87
N TYR A 55 -0.35 15.92 -10.31
CA TYR A 55 -1.70 15.56 -10.77
C TYR A 55 -2.14 16.27 -12.06
N ARG A 56 -1.35 17.23 -12.56
CA ARG A 56 -1.57 17.82 -13.88
C ARG A 56 -1.10 16.87 -14.99
N GLY A 57 -0.10 16.03 -14.71
CA GLY A 57 0.36 14.98 -15.62
C GLY A 57 -0.42 13.68 -15.45
N ARG A 58 -0.45 13.14 -14.22
CA ARG A 58 -1.17 11.90 -13.91
C ARG A 58 -1.86 12.01 -12.54
N ARG A 59 -3.15 11.73 -12.49
CA ARG A 59 -3.90 11.65 -11.22
C ARG A 59 -3.37 10.50 -10.36
N TRP A 60 -3.58 10.59 -9.04
CA TRP A 60 -3.26 9.47 -8.16
C TRP A 60 -4.07 8.22 -8.56
N THR A 61 -3.48 7.04 -8.32
CA THR A 61 -4.18 5.77 -8.53
C THR A 61 -5.33 5.67 -7.53
N MET A 62 -6.56 5.54 -8.02
CA MET A 62 -7.69 5.18 -7.17
C MET A 62 -7.62 3.68 -6.92
N ARG A 63 -7.44 3.29 -5.66
CA ARG A 63 -7.21 1.90 -5.27
C ARG A 63 -8.04 1.59 -4.02
N GLN A 64 -9.21 0.99 -4.23
CA GLN A 64 -10.06 0.55 -3.13
C GLN A 64 -9.54 -0.78 -2.56
N TYR A 65 -9.54 -0.83 -1.23
CA TYR A 65 -9.25 -2.02 -0.46
C TYR A 65 -10.44 -2.97 -0.53
N ALA A 66 -10.23 -4.17 -1.06
CA ALA A 66 -11.27 -5.18 -1.21
C ALA A 66 -10.71 -6.60 -1.01
N GLY A 67 -11.55 -7.44 -0.41
CA GLY A 67 -11.25 -8.81 -0.06
C GLY A 67 -12.20 -9.22 1.05
N PHE A 68 -13.07 -10.19 0.78
CA PHE A 68 -14.00 -10.76 1.75
C PHE A 68 -14.51 -12.11 1.21
N GLY A 69 -14.66 -13.08 2.09
CA GLY A 69 -15.15 -14.40 1.75
C GLY A 69 -14.19 -15.17 0.84
N SER A 70 -14.75 -15.81 -0.18
CA SER A 70 -13.99 -16.66 -1.10
C SER A 70 -13.23 -15.88 -2.17
N ALA A 71 -12.23 -16.54 -2.79
CA ALA A 71 -11.51 -16.01 -3.94
C ALA A 71 -12.44 -15.65 -5.12
N ALA A 72 -13.49 -16.42 -5.35
CA ALA A 72 -14.45 -16.16 -6.44
C ALA A 72 -15.32 -14.91 -6.18
N GLU A 73 -15.79 -14.73 -4.94
CA GLU A 73 -16.56 -13.53 -4.55
C GLU A 73 -15.69 -12.27 -4.61
N THR A 74 -14.46 -12.36 -4.11
CA THR A 74 -13.50 -11.25 -4.19
C THR A 74 -13.12 -10.91 -5.64
N ASN A 75 -12.95 -11.91 -6.51
CA ASN A 75 -12.74 -11.69 -7.94
C ASN A 75 -13.93 -10.97 -8.60
N ALA A 76 -15.17 -11.39 -8.31
CA ALA A 76 -16.36 -10.71 -8.81
C ALA A 76 -16.39 -9.24 -8.37
N ARG A 77 -15.98 -8.95 -7.13
CA ARG A 77 -15.83 -7.58 -6.63
C ARG A 77 -14.72 -6.81 -7.36
N PHE A 78 -13.57 -7.41 -7.62
CA PHE A 78 -12.50 -6.76 -8.38
C PHE A 78 -12.94 -6.36 -9.77
N ARG A 79 -13.62 -7.25 -10.51
CA ARG A 79 -14.15 -6.93 -11.84
C ARG A 79 -15.16 -5.78 -11.79
N ALA A 80 -16.10 -5.82 -10.85
CA ALA A 80 -17.06 -4.73 -10.66
C ALA A 80 -16.39 -3.38 -10.34
N LEU A 81 -15.28 -3.38 -9.58
CA LEU A 81 -14.51 -2.16 -9.31
C LEU A 81 -13.77 -1.65 -10.55
N LEU A 82 -13.16 -2.54 -11.33
CA LEU A 82 -12.51 -2.17 -12.59
C LEU A 82 -13.52 -1.61 -13.61
N ASP A 83 -14.68 -2.25 -13.75
CA ASP A 83 -15.78 -1.78 -14.61
C ASP A 83 -16.29 -0.39 -14.18
N ALA A 84 -16.25 -0.09 -12.88
CA ALA A 84 -16.57 1.23 -12.33
C ALA A 84 -15.44 2.28 -12.49
N GLY A 85 -14.35 1.95 -13.19
CA GLY A 85 -13.25 2.86 -13.51
C GLY A 85 -12.10 2.85 -12.50
N GLN A 86 -12.03 1.86 -11.61
CA GLN A 86 -10.89 1.72 -10.71
C GLN A 86 -9.61 1.37 -11.50
N THR A 87 -8.52 2.05 -11.18
CA THR A 87 -7.25 1.98 -11.96
C THR A 87 -6.21 1.02 -11.37
N GLY A 88 -6.54 0.33 -10.28
CA GLY A 88 -5.66 -0.63 -9.61
C GLY A 88 -6.37 -1.35 -8.48
N LEU A 89 -5.98 -2.57 -8.15
CA LEU A 89 -6.64 -3.40 -7.13
C LEU A 89 -5.89 -3.36 -5.80
N SER A 90 -6.57 -3.45 -4.67
CA SER A 90 -5.91 -3.75 -3.40
C SER A 90 -6.57 -4.94 -2.74
N VAL A 91 -5.78 -5.99 -2.51
CA VAL A 91 -6.21 -7.25 -1.93
C VAL A 91 -6.07 -7.20 -0.42
N ALA A 92 -7.17 -7.51 0.27
CA ALA A 92 -7.19 -7.81 1.69
C ALA A 92 -7.20 -9.32 1.88
N PHE A 93 -6.27 -9.86 2.66
CA PHE A 93 -6.24 -11.29 3.01
C PHE A 93 -6.87 -11.51 4.37
N ASP A 94 -7.43 -12.69 4.60
CA ASP A 94 -7.96 -13.05 5.91
C ASP A 94 -6.84 -13.26 6.95
N LEU A 95 -7.22 -13.48 8.21
CA LEU A 95 -6.26 -13.63 9.28
C LEU A 95 -5.41 -14.92 9.13
N PRO A 96 -6.00 -16.11 8.82
CA PRO A 96 -5.21 -17.32 8.57
C PRO A 96 -4.12 -17.14 7.49
N THR A 97 -4.46 -16.59 6.34
CA THR A 97 -3.50 -16.34 5.24
C THR A 97 -2.38 -15.38 5.68
N GLN A 98 -2.71 -14.36 6.48
CA GLN A 98 -1.72 -13.44 7.05
C GLN A 98 -0.77 -14.13 8.04
N MET A 99 -1.29 -15.10 8.79
CA MET A 99 -0.57 -15.85 9.82
C MET A 99 0.12 -17.11 9.28
N GLY A 100 0.01 -17.40 7.98
CA GLY A 100 0.62 -18.57 7.35
C GLY A 100 -0.03 -19.89 7.77
N LEU A 101 -1.34 -19.85 8.01
CA LEU A 101 -2.17 -21.02 8.29
C LEU A 101 -3.06 -21.31 7.10
N ASP A 102 -3.17 -22.59 6.73
CA ASP A 102 -4.16 -23.05 5.77
C ASP A 102 -5.57 -23.00 6.39
N SER A 103 -6.59 -22.88 5.56
CA SER A 103 -7.99 -22.75 6.00
C SER A 103 -8.54 -23.94 6.79
N ASP A 104 -7.90 -25.12 6.72
CA ASP A 104 -8.25 -26.30 7.50
C ASP A 104 -7.44 -26.46 8.81
N ASP A 105 -6.52 -25.53 9.11
CA ASP A 105 -5.82 -25.50 10.39
C ASP A 105 -6.81 -25.27 11.55
N PRO A 106 -6.75 -26.04 12.64
CA PRO A 106 -7.63 -25.84 13.80
C PRO A 106 -7.61 -24.41 14.37
N LEU A 107 -6.49 -23.69 14.28
CA LEU A 107 -6.37 -22.30 14.73
C LEU A 107 -7.00 -21.29 13.76
N ALA A 108 -7.27 -21.68 12.50
CA ALA A 108 -7.95 -20.84 11.51
C ALA A 108 -9.48 -20.83 11.70
N GLN A 109 -10.02 -21.77 12.47
CA GLN A 109 -11.46 -21.95 12.63
C GLN A 109 -12.17 -20.67 13.08
N GLY A 110 -13.13 -20.20 12.28
CA GLY A 110 -13.92 -19.00 12.57
C GLY A 110 -13.33 -17.68 12.06
N GLU A 111 -12.12 -17.71 11.49
CA GLU A 111 -11.46 -16.52 10.91
C GLU A 111 -11.26 -16.60 9.39
N VAL A 112 -11.42 -17.79 8.79
CA VAL A 112 -11.37 -18.02 7.34
C VAL A 112 -12.36 -17.11 6.59
N GLY A 113 -11.84 -16.31 5.65
CA GLY A 113 -12.63 -15.42 4.78
C GLY A 113 -13.34 -14.24 5.49
N LYS A 114 -13.15 -14.06 6.80
CA LYS A 114 -13.95 -13.12 7.61
C LYS A 114 -13.57 -11.66 7.44
N VAL A 115 -12.28 -11.38 7.31
CA VAL A 115 -11.73 -10.01 7.23
C VAL A 115 -10.95 -9.75 5.94
N GLY A 116 -10.98 -10.71 5.03
CA GLY A 116 -10.25 -10.71 3.78
C GLY A 116 -10.55 -11.97 2.99
N VAL A 117 -9.90 -12.12 1.84
CA VAL A 117 -9.96 -13.35 1.05
C VAL A 117 -9.06 -14.45 1.68
N ALA A 118 -9.56 -15.68 1.71
CA ALA A 118 -8.75 -16.86 2.05
C ALA A 118 -7.93 -17.32 0.82
N VAL A 119 -6.63 -17.53 1.00
CA VAL A 119 -5.73 -18.04 -0.04
C VAL A 119 -4.79 -19.06 0.57
N ASP A 120 -5.07 -20.34 0.33
CA ASP A 120 -4.25 -21.46 0.81
C ASP A 120 -3.26 -21.92 -0.28
N SER A 121 -3.64 -21.77 -1.55
CA SER A 121 -2.92 -22.38 -2.67
C SER A 121 -2.88 -21.52 -3.93
N ILE A 122 -2.12 -21.99 -4.92
CA ILE A 122 -2.14 -21.41 -6.27
C ILE A 122 -3.53 -21.46 -6.91
N GLU A 123 -4.35 -22.45 -6.59
CA GLU A 123 -5.70 -22.57 -7.14
C GLU A 123 -6.60 -21.41 -6.65
N ASP A 124 -6.42 -20.96 -5.41
CA ASP A 124 -7.14 -19.80 -4.88
C ASP A 124 -6.66 -18.50 -5.54
N MET A 125 -5.35 -18.35 -5.74
CA MET A 125 -4.80 -17.21 -6.48
C MET A 125 -5.30 -17.16 -7.93
N ARG A 126 -5.37 -18.31 -8.63
CA ARG A 126 -5.99 -18.42 -9.96
C ARG A 126 -7.44 -17.96 -9.92
N ARG A 127 -8.22 -18.42 -8.95
CA ARG A 127 -9.62 -18.03 -8.81
C ARG A 127 -9.78 -16.54 -8.52
N LEU A 128 -8.91 -15.98 -7.70
CA LEU A 128 -8.89 -14.59 -7.29
C LEU A 128 -8.55 -13.65 -8.45
N MET A 129 -7.60 -14.04 -9.30
CA MET A 129 -7.11 -13.20 -10.40
C MET A 129 -7.73 -13.54 -11.76
N ARG A 130 -8.54 -14.59 -11.86
CA ARG A 130 -9.17 -15.02 -13.12
C ARG A 130 -9.82 -13.87 -13.89
N GLY A 131 -9.32 -13.65 -15.11
CA GLY A 131 -9.86 -12.65 -16.04
C GLY A 131 -9.52 -11.20 -15.67
N ILE A 132 -8.63 -10.98 -14.71
CA ILE A 132 -8.05 -9.66 -14.43
C ILE A 132 -6.82 -9.50 -15.35
N PRO A 133 -6.68 -8.41 -16.12
CA PRO A 133 -5.52 -8.24 -17.00
C PRO A 133 -4.27 -7.83 -16.21
N LEU A 134 -3.54 -8.82 -15.67
CA LEU A 134 -2.43 -8.61 -14.72
C LEU A 134 -1.23 -7.83 -15.29
N GLY A 135 -1.06 -7.79 -16.62
CA GLY A 135 -0.05 -6.96 -17.29
C GLY A 135 -0.44 -5.47 -17.45
N GLU A 136 -1.67 -5.11 -17.11
CA GLU A 136 -2.24 -3.77 -17.30
C GLU A 136 -2.65 -3.13 -15.98
N VAL A 137 -3.27 -3.93 -15.10
CA VAL A 137 -3.76 -3.50 -13.80
C VAL A 137 -2.68 -3.69 -12.75
N SER A 138 -2.36 -2.63 -12.00
CA SER A 138 -1.48 -2.77 -10.85
C SER A 138 -2.24 -3.33 -9.65
N THR A 139 -1.65 -4.30 -8.93
CA THR A 139 -2.26 -4.90 -7.72
C THR A 139 -1.43 -4.64 -6.47
N SER A 140 -2.05 -4.17 -5.40
CA SER A 140 -1.43 -4.04 -4.07
C SER A 140 -1.91 -5.17 -3.19
N MET A 141 -1.00 -5.84 -2.50
CA MET A 141 -1.27 -6.92 -1.56
C MET A 141 -0.88 -6.46 -0.15
N THR A 142 -1.87 -6.25 0.70
CA THR A 142 -1.64 -5.88 2.11
C THR A 142 -1.33 -7.14 2.90
N ILE A 143 -0.11 -7.62 2.71
CA ILE A 143 0.40 -8.86 3.28
C ILE A 143 1.85 -8.65 3.75
N ASN A 144 2.22 -9.27 4.87
CA ASN A 144 3.51 -9.05 5.54
C ASN A 144 4.28 -10.36 5.73
N ALA A 145 4.02 -11.13 6.79
CA ALA A 145 4.83 -12.31 7.12
C ALA A 145 4.86 -13.36 6.00
N THR A 146 3.76 -13.51 5.24
CA THR A 146 3.64 -14.43 4.10
C THR A 146 3.85 -13.76 2.73
N ALA A 147 4.33 -12.50 2.69
CA ALA A 147 4.40 -11.72 1.45
C ALA A 147 5.17 -12.38 0.32
N ALA A 148 6.28 -13.06 0.61
CA ALA A 148 7.07 -13.77 -0.39
C ALA A 148 6.29 -14.89 -1.07
N VAL A 149 5.52 -15.66 -0.29
CA VAL A 149 4.71 -16.77 -0.80
C VAL A 149 3.59 -16.23 -1.68
N LEU A 150 2.83 -15.23 -1.19
CA LEU A 150 1.71 -14.67 -1.95
C LEU A 150 2.17 -13.95 -3.23
N LEU A 151 3.35 -13.32 -3.21
CA LEU A 151 3.97 -12.75 -4.41
C LEU A 151 4.33 -13.82 -5.43
N LEU A 152 4.94 -14.92 -5.00
CA LEU A 152 5.27 -16.03 -5.89
C LEU A 152 4.01 -16.63 -6.53
N LEU A 153 2.95 -16.87 -5.74
CA LEU A 153 1.67 -17.36 -6.26
C LEU A 153 1.07 -16.38 -7.28
N TYR A 154 1.11 -15.08 -6.99
CA TYR A 154 0.62 -14.05 -7.89
C TYR A 154 1.41 -14.01 -9.22
N GLN A 155 2.74 -14.10 -9.15
CA GLN A 155 3.61 -14.16 -10.32
C GLN A 155 3.31 -15.39 -11.17
N LEU A 156 3.21 -16.58 -10.57
CA LEU A 156 2.94 -17.82 -11.32
C LEU A 156 1.62 -17.73 -12.08
N VAL A 157 0.58 -17.13 -11.48
CA VAL A 157 -0.69 -16.91 -12.18
C VAL A 157 -0.56 -15.91 -13.33
N ALA A 158 0.24 -14.85 -13.16
CA ALA A 158 0.52 -13.91 -14.24
C ALA A 158 1.31 -14.56 -15.41
N GLU A 159 2.26 -15.45 -15.08
CA GLU A 159 3.02 -16.23 -16.07
C GLU A 159 2.13 -17.21 -16.83
N GLU A 160 1.18 -17.87 -16.16
CA GLU A 160 0.17 -18.73 -16.79
C GLU A 160 -0.71 -17.96 -17.79
N GLU A 161 -0.95 -16.67 -17.54
CA GLU A 161 -1.65 -15.75 -18.45
C GLU A 161 -0.73 -15.15 -19.55
N GLY A 162 0.54 -15.55 -19.59
CA GLY A 162 1.53 -15.07 -20.57
C GLY A 162 2.00 -13.64 -20.32
N VAL A 163 1.86 -13.10 -19.10
CA VAL A 163 2.34 -11.77 -18.75
C VAL A 163 3.85 -11.84 -18.49
N PRO A 164 4.68 -11.08 -19.23
CA PRO A 164 6.10 -11.03 -18.97
C PRO A 164 6.38 -10.31 -17.65
N SER A 165 7.46 -10.73 -16.97
CA SER A 165 7.74 -10.32 -15.59
C SER A 165 7.93 -8.81 -15.42
N ASP A 166 8.46 -8.12 -16.43
CA ASP A 166 8.63 -6.67 -16.47
C ASP A 166 7.31 -5.88 -16.55
N ARG A 167 6.21 -6.54 -16.94
CA ARG A 167 4.86 -5.94 -16.98
C ARG A 167 4.04 -6.21 -15.73
N ILE A 168 4.48 -7.13 -14.86
CA ILE A 168 3.83 -7.42 -13.59
C ILE A 168 4.07 -6.24 -12.65
N ARG A 169 3.02 -5.48 -12.37
CA ARG A 169 3.09 -4.24 -11.58
C ARG A 169 2.29 -4.37 -10.30
N GLY A 170 2.91 -4.03 -9.18
CA GLY A 170 2.20 -4.13 -7.92
C GLY A 170 3.00 -3.70 -6.73
N THR A 171 2.48 -4.04 -5.55
CA THR A 171 3.11 -3.77 -4.27
C THR A 171 2.77 -4.87 -3.30
N VAL A 172 3.75 -5.40 -2.58
CA VAL A 172 3.49 -6.09 -1.31
C VAL A 172 3.73 -5.10 -0.18
N GLN A 173 2.96 -5.22 0.92
CA GLN A 173 3.21 -4.36 2.07
C GLN A 173 4.58 -4.66 2.69
N ASN A 174 4.86 -5.94 3.00
CA ASN A 174 6.18 -6.46 3.37
C ASN A 174 6.93 -5.62 4.43
N ASP A 175 6.19 -4.97 5.33
CA ASP A 175 6.74 -4.14 6.40
C ASP A 175 6.54 -4.89 7.72
N ILE A 176 7.52 -5.74 8.05
CA ILE A 176 7.42 -6.64 9.19
C ILE A 176 7.72 -5.96 10.53
N LEU A 177 8.38 -4.79 10.55
CA LEU A 177 8.74 -4.11 11.79
C LEU A 177 7.50 -3.55 12.50
N LYS A 178 6.58 -2.92 11.75
CA LYS A 178 5.30 -2.46 12.31
C LYS A 178 4.41 -3.60 12.82
N GLU A 179 4.61 -4.83 12.35
CA GLU A 179 3.88 -6.00 12.88
C GLU A 179 4.22 -6.24 14.34
N TYR A 180 5.50 -6.13 14.73
CA TYR A 180 5.90 -6.28 16.13
C TYR A 180 5.46 -5.12 17.02
N VAL A 181 5.36 -3.91 16.46
CA VAL A 181 5.09 -2.68 17.23
C VAL A 181 3.60 -2.44 17.43
N ALA A 182 2.76 -2.74 16.43
CA ALA A 182 1.36 -2.29 16.43
C ALA A 182 0.34 -3.31 15.90
N ARG A 183 0.68 -4.14 14.90
CA ARG A 183 -0.33 -4.91 14.14
C ARG A 183 -0.48 -6.38 14.57
N GLY A 184 0.59 -7.05 14.96
CA GLY A 184 0.58 -8.38 15.55
C GLY A 184 0.51 -9.58 14.61
N THR A 185 0.60 -9.40 13.28
CA THR A 185 0.52 -10.50 12.29
C THR A 185 1.89 -10.99 11.81
N TYR A 186 2.82 -11.21 12.76
CA TYR A 186 4.15 -11.78 12.48
C TYR A 186 4.18 -13.29 12.77
N ILE A 187 5.02 -14.02 12.02
CA ILE A 187 5.20 -15.47 12.18
C ILE A 187 6.55 -15.78 12.85
N TYR A 188 7.63 -15.21 12.32
CA TYR A 188 9.00 -15.50 12.78
C TYR A 188 9.52 -14.43 13.75
N PRO A 189 10.63 -14.68 14.46
CA PRO A 189 11.34 -13.62 15.19
C PRO A 189 11.88 -12.50 14.27
N PRO A 190 12.22 -11.31 14.80
CA PRO A 190 12.58 -10.15 13.98
C PRO A 190 13.72 -10.37 12.98
N ARG A 191 14.78 -11.08 13.37
CA ARG A 191 15.95 -11.29 12.49
C ARG A 191 15.65 -12.14 11.24
N PRO A 192 15.08 -13.36 11.35
CA PRO A 192 14.70 -14.12 10.16
C PRO A 192 13.60 -13.43 9.35
N SER A 193 12.66 -12.74 10.00
CA SER A 193 11.66 -11.90 9.32
C SER A 193 12.30 -10.83 8.43
N MET A 194 13.26 -10.07 8.96
CA MET A 194 13.99 -9.07 8.19
C MET A 194 14.79 -9.66 7.03
N ARG A 195 15.33 -10.88 7.20
CA ARG A 195 15.98 -11.61 6.11
C ARG A 195 14.99 -11.88 4.97
N LEU A 196 13.78 -12.36 5.26
CA LEU A 196 12.76 -12.62 4.23
C LEU A 196 12.36 -11.34 3.48
N VAL A 197 12.26 -10.21 4.19
CA VAL A 197 12.03 -8.89 3.57
C VAL A 197 13.13 -8.57 2.57
N THR A 198 14.40 -8.72 2.95
CA THR A 198 15.54 -8.42 2.06
C THR A 198 15.71 -9.43 0.92
N ASP A 199 15.40 -10.71 1.17
CA ASP A 199 15.42 -11.75 0.13
C ASP A 199 14.35 -11.44 -0.94
N LEU A 200 13.17 -10.96 -0.55
CA LEU A 200 12.13 -10.47 -1.48
C LEU A 200 12.63 -9.28 -2.31
N PHE A 201 13.41 -8.36 -1.71
CA PHE A 201 13.98 -7.23 -2.44
C PHE A 201 14.94 -7.70 -3.53
N ALA A 202 15.86 -8.60 -3.17
CA ALA A 202 16.82 -9.17 -4.10
C ALA A 202 16.11 -9.94 -5.24
N TYR A 203 15.08 -10.72 -4.90
CA TYR A 203 14.29 -11.45 -5.89
C TYR A 203 13.59 -10.51 -6.88
N CYS A 204 12.87 -9.49 -6.40
CA CYS A 204 12.17 -8.57 -7.29
C CYS A 204 13.13 -7.75 -8.15
N ALA A 205 14.31 -7.39 -7.62
CA ALA A 205 15.32 -6.69 -8.41
C ALA A 205 15.82 -7.53 -9.60
N ALA A 206 15.87 -8.86 -9.46
CA ALA A 206 16.29 -9.77 -10.52
C ALA A 206 15.15 -10.16 -11.46
N GLU A 207 13.99 -10.51 -10.91
CA GLU A 207 12.91 -11.19 -11.65
C GLU A 207 11.69 -10.31 -11.92
N LEU A 208 11.35 -9.37 -11.02
CA LEU A 208 10.12 -8.55 -11.07
C LEU A 208 10.46 -7.04 -10.95
N PRO A 209 11.17 -6.45 -11.92
CA PRO A 209 11.75 -5.10 -11.80
C PRO A 209 10.71 -3.98 -11.65
N SER A 210 9.45 -4.25 -12.03
CA SER A 210 8.33 -3.32 -11.93
C SER A 210 7.53 -3.44 -10.62
N TRP A 211 7.95 -4.32 -9.71
CA TRP A 211 7.28 -4.57 -8.43
C TRP A 211 7.79 -3.66 -7.32
N ASN A 212 6.87 -3.04 -6.56
CA ASN A 212 7.24 -2.30 -5.36
C ASN A 212 7.37 -3.30 -4.20
N THR A 213 8.59 -3.48 -3.70
CA THR A 213 8.95 -4.58 -2.80
C THR A 213 8.55 -4.37 -1.35
N ILE A 214 8.19 -3.13 -0.98
CA ILE A 214 7.77 -2.76 0.37
C ILE A 214 6.90 -1.51 0.32
N SER A 215 5.96 -1.42 1.25
CA SER A 215 5.25 -0.20 1.62
C SER A 215 5.48 0.08 3.10
N ILE A 216 6.47 0.93 3.40
CA ILE A 216 6.80 1.33 4.78
C ILE A 216 5.60 2.11 5.36
N SER A 217 4.99 1.57 6.40
CA SER A 217 3.61 1.88 6.77
C SER A 217 3.50 2.56 8.13
N GLY A 218 3.11 3.84 8.13
CA GLY A 218 2.73 4.56 9.36
C GLY A 218 1.27 4.38 9.79
N TYR A 219 0.39 3.85 8.93
CA TYR A 219 -1.07 3.82 9.17
C TYR A 219 -1.51 3.00 10.40
N HIS A 220 -0.74 1.98 10.78
CA HIS A 220 -1.10 1.08 11.90
C HIS A 220 -0.62 1.57 13.26
N ILE A 221 0.30 2.55 13.28
CA ILE A 221 0.90 3.14 14.49
C ILE A 221 0.00 4.27 14.99
#